data_AF-A0A925T419-F1
#
_entry.id   AF-A0A925T419-F1
#
_cell.length_a   1.000
_cell.length_b   1.000
_cell.length_c   1.000
_cell.angle_alpha   90.00
_cell.angle_beta   90.00
_cell.angle_gamma   90.00
#
_symmetry.space_group_name_H-M   'P 1'
#
loop_
_entity.id
_entity.type
_entity.pdbx_description
1 polymer ?
#
loop_
_entity_poly.entity_id
_entity_poly.type
_entity_poly.pdbx_seq_one_letter_code
_entity_poly.pdbx_strand_id
1 'polypeptide(L)'
;MAQMPIEVAHIGNVPSNAIRRTIARANLLQNEFVYISLPEETARGLRPLEFAKTDLDELLGAIEQFRVKISGYHPYLIVFIDSQLTSGRFTNLFWGMLSHDGLAVVTIANVPDVIIPAARMAAYYLHTLAISTFYFIAPGHEPHDATRGCAFDFNDDKVGLLKSMKARALCDDCRRTLVNGRVSLLPQHLDSLDRMFEEGGRLIERVRTGKDYDALPKIFIGSSTEGLSIAKALNESLRDSEIAASEVWNEGTVFGLGTATLEALEKAVLQYDFGVFVFTPDDELRVRGKSKRVARDNVILELGLFIGKLTRRRAFIIRPFKKTIELPSDLLGITTAEYDPDVTNLTVALKPACKQIRIAIDRANSLLRR
;
A
#
# COMPACT_ATOMS: atom_id res chain seq x y z
N MET A 1 -24.24 -14.16 0.18
CA MET A 1 -23.97 -14.86 -1.10
C MET A 1 -22.56 -15.40 -1.04
N ALA A 2 -22.29 -16.53 -1.68
CA ALA A 2 -20.93 -17.07 -1.75
C ALA A 2 -20.08 -16.16 -2.65
N GLN A 3 -18.91 -15.74 -2.18
CA GLN A 3 -18.00 -14.89 -2.95
C GLN A 3 -17.18 -15.75 -3.91
N MET A 4 -16.89 -15.25 -5.10
CA MET A 4 -16.05 -15.94 -6.08
C MET A 4 -14.56 -15.84 -5.69
N PRO A 5 -13.88 -16.96 -5.39
CA PRO A 5 -12.47 -16.93 -4.99
C PRO A 5 -11.59 -16.74 -6.23
N ILE A 6 -10.61 -15.84 -6.14
CA ILE A 6 -9.65 -15.57 -7.21
C ILE A 6 -8.26 -15.58 -6.59
N GLU A 7 -7.46 -16.55 -7.01
CA GLU A 7 -6.10 -16.68 -6.51
C GLU A 7 -5.15 -15.78 -7.29
N VAL A 8 -4.17 -15.23 -6.58
CA VAL A 8 -3.17 -14.33 -7.13
C VAL A 8 -1.80 -14.87 -6.79
N ALA A 9 -1.01 -15.17 -7.82
CA ALA A 9 0.37 -15.61 -7.70
C ALA A 9 1.31 -14.65 -8.44
N HIS A 10 2.61 -14.85 -8.29
CA HIS A 10 3.61 -14.12 -9.04
C HIS A 10 4.84 -14.95 -9.37
N ILE A 11 5.55 -14.56 -10.43
CA ILE A 11 6.78 -15.17 -10.94
C ILE A 11 7.83 -14.06 -11.15
N GLY A 12 9.05 -14.27 -10.67
CA GLY A 12 10.14 -13.30 -10.74
C GLY A 12 10.04 -12.16 -9.73
N ASN A 13 10.73 -11.05 -10.02
CA ASN A 13 10.90 -9.91 -9.12
C ASN A 13 9.67 -8.99 -9.04
N VAL A 14 8.49 -9.59 -8.89
CA VAL A 14 7.24 -8.86 -8.66
C VAL A 14 7.18 -8.39 -7.19
N PRO A 15 6.89 -7.10 -6.90
CA PRO A 15 6.81 -6.60 -5.53
C PRO A 15 5.65 -7.25 -4.74
N SER A 16 5.89 -8.37 -4.06
CA SER A 16 4.86 -9.17 -3.39
C SER A 16 4.04 -8.36 -2.38
N ASN A 17 4.67 -7.39 -1.71
CA ASN A 17 4.00 -6.45 -0.81
C ASN A 17 3.01 -5.52 -1.50
N ALA A 18 3.34 -5.03 -2.69
CA ALA A 18 2.42 -4.20 -3.46
C ALA A 18 1.20 -5.02 -3.94
N ILE A 19 1.43 -6.27 -4.35
CA ILE A 19 0.36 -7.22 -4.70
C ILE A 19 -0.54 -7.52 -3.49
N ARG A 20 0.04 -7.85 -2.32
CA ARG A 20 -0.73 -8.07 -1.07
C ARG A 20 -1.57 -6.86 -0.68
N ARG A 21 -1.00 -5.65 -0.75
CA ARG A 21 -1.74 -4.40 -0.48
C ARG A 21 -2.87 -4.16 -1.48
N THR A 22 -2.66 -4.51 -2.75
CA THR A 22 -3.68 -4.42 -3.80
C THR A 22 -4.81 -5.41 -3.57
N ILE A 23 -4.50 -6.66 -3.23
CA ILE A 23 -5.48 -7.70 -2.85
C ILE A 23 -6.34 -7.23 -1.68
N ALA A 24 -5.72 -6.74 -0.60
CA ALA A 24 -6.43 -6.23 0.56
C ALA A 24 -7.34 -5.04 0.19
N ARG A 25 -6.87 -4.15 -0.69
CA ARG A 25 -7.68 -3.03 -1.21
C ARG A 25 -8.86 -3.53 -2.03
N ALA A 26 -8.66 -4.46 -2.97
CA ALA A 26 -9.71 -5.02 -3.80
C ALA A 26 -10.81 -5.70 -2.96
N ASN A 27 -10.43 -6.45 -1.93
CA ASN A 27 -11.36 -7.09 -1.00
C ASN A 27 -12.13 -6.10 -0.12
N LEU A 28 -11.60 -4.89 0.12
CA LEU A 28 -12.30 -3.85 0.88
C LEU A 28 -13.29 -3.03 0.04
N LEU A 29 -13.11 -2.99 -1.28
CA LEU A 29 -13.93 -2.16 -2.18
C LEU A 29 -15.27 -2.81 -2.52
N GLN A 30 -15.34 -4.14 -2.49
CA GLN A 30 -16.47 -4.91 -3.01
C GLN A 30 -16.64 -6.23 -2.27
N ASN A 31 -17.80 -6.89 -2.45
CA ASN A 31 -18.18 -8.09 -1.68
C ASN A 31 -18.50 -9.32 -2.55
N GLU A 32 -18.32 -9.28 -3.86
CA GLU A 32 -18.65 -10.38 -4.78
C GLU A 32 -17.45 -11.30 -5.08
N PHE A 33 -16.24 -10.75 -5.06
CA PHE A 33 -14.99 -11.48 -5.32
C PHE A 33 -14.10 -11.49 -4.08
N VAL A 34 -13.37 -12.58 -3.86
CA VAL A 34 -12.34 -12.67 -2.81
C VAL A 34 -11.01 -13.00 -3.46
N TYR A 35 -10.11 -12.02 -3.44
CA TYR A 35 -8.75 -12.18 -3.91
C TYR A 35 -7.89 -12.77 -2.79
N ILE A 36 -7.15 -13.82 -3.10
CA ILE A 36 -6.33 -14.56 -2.14
C ILE A 36 -4.93 -14.75 -2.72
N SER A 37 -3.88 -14.48 -1.96
CA SER A 37 -2.53 -14.84 -2.39
C SER A 37 -2.36 -16.36 -2.38
N LEU A 38 -1.89 -16.93 -3.49
CA LEU A 38 -1.54 -18.34 -3.54
C LEU A 38 -0.43 -18.61 -2.50
N PRO A 39 -0.56 -19.63 -1.63
CA PRO A 39 0.43 -19.89 -0.59
C PRO A 39 1.84 -20.07 -1.19
N GLU A 40 2.85 -19.54 -0.51
CA GLU A 40 4.23 -19.54 -1.04
C GLU A 40 4.77 -20.96 -1.28
N GLU A 41 4.36 -21.93 -0.46
CA GLU A 41 4.71 -23.35 -0.64
C GLU A 41 4.21 -23.91 -1.97
N THR A 42 2.98 -23.54 -2.36
CA THR A 42 2.36 -23.93 -3.63
C THR A 42 2.97 -23.12 -4.78
N ALA A 43 3.10 -21.80 -4.61
CA ALA A 43 3.60 -20.88 -5.64
C ALA A 43 5.07 -21.16 -6.04
N ARG A 44 5.85 -21.84 -5.18
CA ARG A 44 7.21 -22.30 -5.52
C ARG A 44 7.27 -23.14 -6.81
N GLY A 45 6.21 -23.86 -7.15
CA GLY A 45 6.14 -24.64 -8.39
C GLY A 45 6.10 -23.80 -9.67
N LEU A 46 5.85 -22.49 -9.57
CA LEU A 46 5.87 -21.56 -10.71
C LEU A 46 7.27 -20.98 -10.99
N ARG A 47 8.22 -21.09 -10.06
CA ARG A 47 9.59 -20.53 -10.21
C ARG A 47 10.34 -20.99 -11.47
N PRO A 48 10.21 -22.24 -11.95
CA PRO A 48 10.85 -22.67 -13.20
C PRO A 48 10.37 -21.93 -14.45
N LEU A 49 9.28 -21.16 -14.34
CA LEU A 49 8.72 -20.35 -15.43
C LEU A 49 9.25 -18.90 -15.42
N GLU A 50 10.24 -18.60 -14.58
CA GLU A 50 10.88 -17.28 -14.50
C GLU A 50 11.87 -17.08 -15.64
N PHE A 51 11.42 -16.36 -16.67
CA PHE A 51 12.25 -16.00 -17.82
C PHE A 51 12.25 -14.47 -18.02
N ALA A 52 13.32 -13.92 -18.61
CA ALA A 52 13.34 -12.49 -18.96
C ALA A 52 12.32 -12.13 -20.05
N LYS A 53 12.04 -13.08 -20.96
CA LYS A 53 11.07 -12.98 -22.05
C LYS A 53 10.40 -14.34 -22.26
N THR A 54 9.09 -14.33 -22.50
CA THR A 54 8.29 -15.54 -22.66
C THR A 54 7.18 -15.34 -23.69
N ASP A 55 6.86 -16.40 -24.42
CA ASP A 55 5.64 -16.48 -25.21
C ASP A 55 4.42 -16.68 -24.30
N LEU A 56 3.31 -16.04 -24.65
CA LEU A 56 2.08 -16.05 -23.86
C LEU A 56 1.41 -17.42 -23.87
N ASP A 57 1.34 -18.08 -25.03
CA ASP A 57 0.61 -19.34 -25.17
C ASP A 57 1.38 -20.46 -24.46
N GLU A 58 2.71 -20.47 -24.59
CA GLU A 58 3.59 -21.37 -23.85
C GLU A 58 3.47 -21.17 -22.33
N LEU A 59 3.47 -19.92 -21.86
CA LEU A 59 3.37 -19.61 -20.44
C LEU A 59 1.99 -19.97 -19.87
N LEU A 60 0.89 -19.65 -20.56
CA LEU A 60 -0.46 -20.03 -20.13
C LEU A 60 -0.60 -21.55 -20.04
N GLY A 61 -0.10 -22.29 -21.03
CA GLY A 61 -0.10 -23.75 -21.00
C GLY A 61 0.72 -24.32 -19.83
N ALA A 62 1.88 -23.73 -19.53
CA ALA A 62 2.70 -24.15 -18.40
C ALA A 62 2.03 -23.87 -17.03
N ILE A 63 1.39 -22.70 -16.88
CA ILE A 63 0.66 -22.35 -15.65
C ILE A 63 -0.59 -23.22 -15.49
N GLU A 64 -1.29 -23.55 -16.58
CA GLU A 64 -2.41 -24.49 -16.55
C GLU A 64 -1.96 -25.87 -16.06
N GLN A 65 -0.85 -26.40 -16.58
CA GLN A 65 -0.28 -27.66 -16.11
C GLN A 65 0.12 -27.60 -14.63
N PHE A 66 0.65 -26.47 -14.17
CA PHE A 66 0.93 -26.25 -12.75
C PHE A 66 -0.36 -26.31 -11.93
N ARG A 67 -1.41 -25.60 -12.36
CA ARG A 67 -2.71 -25.52 -11.67
C ARG A 67 -3.39 -26.87 -11.53
N VAL A 68 -3.27 -27.75 -12.53
CA VAL A 68 -3.80 -29.13 -12.49
C VAL A 68 -3.04 -30.02 -11.50
N LYS A 69 -1.75 -29.74 -11.24
CA LYS A 69 -0.90 -30.55 -10.36
C LYS A 69 -1.04 -30.20 -8.87
N ILE A 70 -1.50 -29.00 -8.55
CA ILE A 70 -1.62 -28.55 -7.16
C ILE A 70 -2.93 -29.06 -6.55
N SER A 71 -2.87 -29.47 -5.29
CA SER A 71 -4.03 -29.99 -4.56
C SER A 71 -4.99 -28.87 -4.17
N GLY A 72 -6.26 -29.02 -4.53
CA GLY A 72 -7.31 -28.07 -4.15
C GLY A 72 -8.24 -27.75 -5.33
N TYR A 73 -9.17 -26.83 -5.09
CA TYR A 73 -10.04 -26.28 -6.14
C TYR A 73 -9.58 -24.87 -6.46
N HIS A 74 -8.98 -24.70 -7.63
CA HIS A 74 -8.31 -23.47 -8.09
C HIS A 74 -9.01 -22.91 -9.35
N PRO A 75 -10.28 -22.46 -9.26
CA PRO A 75 -11.08 -22.13 -10.43
C PRO A 75 -10.58 -20.89 -11.18
N TYR A 76 -9.99 -19.94 -10.48
CA TYR A 76 -9.55 -18.67 -11.04
C TYR A 76 -8.16 -18.29 -10.52
N LEU A 77 -7.22 -18.10 -11.42
CA LEU A 77 -5.83 -17.79 -11.10
C LEU A 77 -5.32 -16.62 -11.96
N ILE A 78 -4.83 -15.58 -11.30
CA ILE A 78 -4.15 -14.45 -11.92
C ILE A 78 -2.67 -14.51 -11.52
N VAL A 79 -1.76 -14.55 -12.50
CA VAL A 79 -0.32 -14.62 -12.26
C VAL A 79 0.35 -13.34 -12.74
N PHE A 80 0.97 -12.61 -11.82
CA PHE A 80 1.82 -11.47 -12.16
C PHE A 80 3.23 -11.94 -12.51
N ILE A 81 3.82 -11.43 -13.58
CA ILE A 81 5.17 -11.80 -14.01
C ILE A 81 6.05 -10.57 -14.21
N ASP A 82 7.34 -10.68 -13.89
CA ASP A 82 8.37 -9.70 -14.28
C ASP A 82 9.12 -10.14 -15.53
N SER A 83 8.36 -10.47 -16.59
CA SER A 83 8.87 -10.99 -17.86
C SER A 83 8.26 -10.23 -19.02
N GLN A 84 9.05 -9.95 -20.06
CA GLN A 84 8.49 -9.44 -21.32
C GLN A 84 7.62 -10.52 -21.96
N LEU A 85 6.39 -10.16 -22.31
CA LEU A 85 5.38 -11.09 -22.82
C LEU A 85 5.20 -10.88 -24.32
N THR A 86 5.29 -11.97 -25.09
CA THR A 86 5.09 -11.95 -26.56
C THR A 86 4.03 -12.95 -26.98
N SER A 87 3.55 -12.82 -28.22
CA SER A 87 2.80 -13.85 -28.92
C SER A 87 3.22 -13.87 -30.39
N GLY A 88 2.68 -14.82 -31.16
CA GLY A 88 2.88 -14.85 -32.61
C GLY A 88 2.47 -13.57 -33.34
N ARG A 89 1.62 -12.71 -32.73
CA ARG A 89 1.15 -11.45 -33.33
C ARG A 89 1.77 -10.19 -32.71
N PHE A 90 2.18 -10.22 -31.44
CA PHE A 90 2.60 -9.03 -30.71
C PHE A 90 3.90 -9.26 -29.94
N THR A 91 4.81 -8.29 -29.98
CA THR A 91 6.12 -8.40 -29.31
C THR A 91 6.16 -7.77 -27.91
N ASN A 92 5.08 -7.12 -27.47
CA ASN A 92 4.99 -6.41 -26.19
C ASN A 92 3.55 -6.44 -25.67
N LEU A 93 3.15 -7.56 -25.08
CA LEU A 93 1.85 -7.71 -24.44
C LEU A 93 1.90 -7.24 -22.98
N PHE A 94 0.79 -6.72 -22.48
CA PHE A 94 0.64 -6.30 -21.08
C PHE A 94 -0.01 -7.38 -20.22
N TRP A 95 -0.87 -8.18 -20.81
CA TRP A 95 -1.51 -9.34 -20.20
C TRP A 95 -2.00 -10.28 -21.30
N GLY A 96 -2.39 -11.49 -20.89
CA GLY A 96 -3.09 -12.46 -21.72
C GLY A 96 -3.84 -13.45 -20.84
N MET A 97 -4.80 -14.17 -21.41
CA MET A 97 -5.73 -14.98 -20.62
C MET A 97 -6.36 -16.12 -21.40
N LEU A 98 -6.72 -17.16 -20.68
CA LEU A 98 -7.69 -18.18 -21.07
C LEU A 98 -8.97 -17.90 -20.28
N SER A 99 -9.81 -17.00 -20.79
CA SER A 99 -10.96 -16.44 -20.07
C SER A 99 -11.97 -17.52 -19.63
N HIS A 100 -12.23 -18.50 -20.49
CA HIS A 100 -13.11 -19.63 -20.19
C HIS A 100 -12.54 -20.57 -19.13
N ASP A 101 -11.21 -20.67 -19.05
CA ASP A 101 -10.50 -21.57 -18.14
C ASP A 101 -10.12 -20.88 -16.83
N GLY A 102 -10.47 -19.61 -16.65
CA GLY A 102 -10.20 -18.85 -15.43
C GLY A 102 -8.72 -18.58 -15.19
N LEU A 103 -7.91 -18.47 -16.24
CA LEU A 103 -6.48 -18.21 -16.12
C LEU A 103 -6.10 -16.87 -16.76
N ALA A 104 -5.34 -16.04 -16.04
CA ALA A 104 -4.78 -14.80 -16.56
C ALA A 104 -3.32 -14.62 -16.17
N VAL A 105 -2.56 -14.04 -17.09
CA VAL A 105 -1.17 -13.62 -16.90
C VAL A 105 -1.09 -12.13 -17.11
N VAL A 106 -0.43 -11.42 -16.20
CA VAL A 106 -0.24 -9.97 -16.25
C VAL A 106 1.25 -9.67 -16.10
N THR A 107 1.85 -8.98 -17.06
CA THR A 107 3.24 -8.56 -16.91
C THR A 107 3.36 -7.19 -16.24
N ILE A 108 4.40 -7.03 -15.44
CA ILE A 108 4.83 -5.75 -14.87
C ILE A 108 6.09 -5.21 -15.56
N ALA A 109 6.70 -6.00 -16.45
CA ALA A 109 7.94 -5.66 -17.12
C ALA A 109 7.75 -4.40 -17.97
N ASN A 110 8.64 -3.42 -17.78
CA ASN A 110 8.61 -2.10 -18.44
C ASN A 110 7.33 -1.28 -18.21
N VAL A 111 6.40 -1.72 -17.35
CA VAL A 111 5.16 -0.96 -17.07
C VAL A 111 5.48 0.38 -16.39
N PRO A 112 6.35 0.44 -15.35
CA PRO A 112 6.76 1.69 -14.70
C PRO A 112 7.30 2.75 -15.66
N ASP A 113 8.01 2.31 -16.68
CA ASP A 113 8.76 3.20 -17.58
C ASP A 113 7.92 3.67 -18.77
N VAL A 114 6.85 2.95 -19.12
CA VAL A 114 6.13 3.23 -20.37
C VAL A 114 4.62 3.40 -20.24
N ILE A 115 3.97 2.84 -19.22
CA ILE A 115 2.51 2.99 -19.04
C ILE A 115 2.21 3.97 -17.92
N ILE A 116 2.73 3.68 -16.74
CA ILE A 116 2.36 4.37 -15.52
C ILE A 116 3.54 4.36 -14.55
N PRO A 117 3.97 5.51 -14.00
CA PRO A 117 5.15 5.58 -13.14
C PRO A 117 5.12 4.58 -11.98
N ALA A 118 6.29 4.13 -11.52
CA ALA A 118 6.43 3.20 -10.38
C ALA A 118 5.56 3.59 -9.18
N ALA A 119 5.52 4.89 -8.84
CA ALA A 119 4.72 5.49 -7.77
C ALA A 119 3.19 5.34 -7.91
N ARG A 120 2.71 4.80 -9.04
CA ARG A 120 1.30 4.61 -9.37
C ARG A 120 1.00 3.17 -9.79
N MET A 121 1.92 2.23 -9.58
CA MET A 121 1.72 0.82 -9.95
C MET A 121 0.56 0.18 -9.20
N ALA A 122 0.18 0.67 -8.02
CA ALA A 122 -1.05 0.25 -7.35
C ALA A 122 -2.32 0.41 -8.21
N ALA A 123 -2.37 1.44 -9.08
CA ALA A 123 -3.48 1.62 -10.02
C ALA A 123 -3.47 0.54 -11.11
N TYR A 124 -2.28 0.19 -11.60
CA TYR A 124 -2.09 -0.86 -12.60
C TYR A 124 -2.52 -2.21 -12.04
N TYR A 125 -1.99 -2.62 -10.88
CA TYR A 125 -2.34 -3.89 -10.26
C TYR A 125 -3.85 -4.02 -10.04
N LEU A 126 -4.48 -2.98 -9.49
CA LEU A 126 -5.92 -3.00 -9.22
C LEU A 126 -6.74 -3.07 -10.51
N HIS A 127 -6.35 -2.32 -11.53
CA HIS A 127 -7.00 -2.37 -12.85
C HIS A 127 -6.86 -3.75 -13.48
N THR A 128 -5.68 -4.36 -13.42
CA THR A 128 -5.45 -5.69 -14.01
C THR A 128 -6.15 -6.81 -13.25
N LEU A 129 -6.36 -6.68 -11.94
CA LEU A 129 -7.22 -7.59 -11.18
C LEU A 129 -8.68 -7.46 -11.63
N ALA A 130 -9.18 -6.23 -11.73
CA ALA A 130 -10.55 -5.96 -12.16
C ALA A 130 -10.82 -6.47 -13.58
N ILE A 131 -9.92 -6.19 -14.54
CA ILE A 131 -10.08 -6.60 -15.93
C ILE A 131 -10.01 -8.12 -16.07
N SER A 132 -9.06 -8.80 -15.41
CA SER A 132 -8.95 -10.25 -15.45
C SER A 132 -10.18 -10.92 -14.88
N THR A 133 -10.66 -10.41 -13.73
CA THR A 133 -11.88 -10.90 -13.08
C THR A 133 -13.11 -10.73 -13.95
N PHE A 134 -13.22 -9.60 -14.63
CA PHE A 134 -14.29 -9.38 -15.60
C PHE A 134 -14.29 -10.45 -16.69
N TYR A 135 -13.13 -10.73 -17.29
CA TYR A 135 -13.05 -11.72 -18.36
C TYR A 135 -13.37 -13.14 -17.88
N PHE A 136 -13.15 -13.44 -16.59
CA PHE A 136 -13.58 -14.72 -16.01
C PHE A 136 -15.10 -14.86 -15.89
N ILE A 137 -15.81 -13.78 -15.59
CA ILE A 137 -17.27 -13.80 -15.41
C ILE A 137 -18.04 -13.51 -16.71
N ALA A 138 -17.40 -12.88 -17.68
CA ALA A 138 -17.94 -12.64 -19.01
C ALA A 138 -16.97 -13.08 -20.12
N PRO A 139 -16.65 -14.39 -20.19
CA PRO A 139 -15.77 -14.90 -21.21
C PRO A 139 -16.44 -14.76 -22.58
N GLY A 140 -15.74 -14.14 -23.54
CA GLY A 140 -16.26 -13.82 -24.87
C GLY A 140 -16.80 -12.38 -25.04
N HIS A 141 -16.72 -11.53 -24.02
CA HIS A 141 -16.89 -10.09 -24.24
C HIS A 141 -15.67 -9.54 -24.97
N GLU A 142 -15.86 -9.00 -26.17
CA GLU A 142 -14.77 -8.45 -26.97
C GLU A 142 -14.52 -6.97 -26.62
N PRO A 143 -13.24 -6.52 -26.58
CA PRO A 143 -12.91 -5.11 -26.56
C PRO A 143 -13.55 -4.39 -27.76
N HIS A 144 -13.90 -3.12 -27.60
CA HIS A 144 -14.35 -2.32 -28.74
C HIS A 144 -13.19 -1.52 -29.35
N ASP A 145 -13.12 -1.53 -30.68
CA ASP A 145 -12.07 -0.85 -31.46
C ASP A 145 -12.09 0.69 -31.32
N ALA A 146 -13.21 1.27 -30.90
CA ALA A 146 -13.35 2.71 -30.72
C ALA A 146 -12.95 3.13 -29.31
N THR A 147 -12.15 4.20 -29.17
CA THR A 147 -11.80 4.81 -27.88
C THR A 147 -12.99 5.61 -27.32
N ARG A 148 -13.72 5.01 -26.39
CA ARG A 148 -14.94 5.55 -25.76
C ARG A 148 -14.73 5.99 -24.32
N GLY A 149 -13.50 5.86 -23.79
CA GLY A 149 -13.27 6.07 -22.37
C GLY A 149 -13.92 4.95 -21.56
N CYS A 150 -13.73 3.71 -22.03
CA CYS A 150 -14.20 2.52 -21.34
C CYS A 150 -12.99 1.74 -20.83
N ALA A 151 -13.17 0.99 -19.75
CA ALA A 151 -12.18 0.01 -19.30
C ALA A 151 -11.84 -1.05 -20.37
N PHE A 152 -12.68 -1.19 -21.40
CA PHE A 152 -12.60 -2.20 -22.48
C PHE A 152 -12.30 -1.61 -23.86
N ASP A 153 -11.80 -0.38 -23.93
CA ASP A 153 -11.24 0.12 -25.20
C ASP A 153 -10.12 -0.83 -25.63
N PHE A 154 -10.13 -1.26 -26.90
CA PHE A 154 -8.97 -1.94 -27.46
C PHE A 154 -7.79 -0.97 -27.44
N ASN A 155 -6.72 -1.37 -26.78
CA ASN A 155 -5.55 -0.54 -26.55
C ASN A 155 -4.35 -1.18 -27.25
N ASP A 156 -4.09 -0.75 -28.49
CA ASP A 156 -2.92 -1.14 -29.28
C ASP A 156 -1.64 -0.39 -28.85
N ASP A 157 -1.78 0.65 -28.02
CA ASP A 157 -0.67 1.40 -27.46
C ASP A 157 -0.77 1.65 -25.94
N LYS A 158 0.35 2.05 -25.33
CA LYS A 158 0.46 2.39 -23.90
C LYS A 158 -0.44 3.56 -23.48
N VAL A 159 -0.68 4.51 -24.38
CA VAL A 159 -1.45 5.74 -24.10
C VAL A 159 -2.93 5.41 -24.00
N GLY A 160 -3.44 4.51 -24.84
CA GLY A 160 -4.78 3.95 -24.80
C GLY A 160 -5.04 3.28 -23.46
N LEU A 161 -4.16 2.39 -23.03
CA LEU A 161 -4.31 1.71 -21.73
C LEU A 161 -4.44 2.70 -20.57
N LEU A 162 -3.56 3.70 -20.51
CA LEU A 162 -3.65 4.72 -19.47
C LEU A 162 -4.95 5.55 -19.57
N LYS A 163 -5.47 5.79 -20.78
CA LYS A 163 -6.78 6.45 -20.96
C LYS A 163 -7.92 5.59 -20.42
N SER A 164 -7.95 4.29 -20.72
CA SER A 164 -8.96 3.36 -20.18
C SER A 164 -8.90 3.30 -18.65
N MET A 165 -7.70 3.22 -18.07
CA MET A 165 -7.51 3.25 -16.62
C MET A 165 -7.99 4.59 -16.00
N LYS A 166 -7.82 5.71 -16.72
CA LYS A 166 -8.31 7.03 -16.28
C LYS A 166 -9.80 7.24 -16.48
N ALA A 167 -10.46 6.47 -17.34
CA ALA A 167 -11.87 6.63 -17.64
C ALA A 167 -12.80 6.00 -16.59
N ARG A 168 -12.27 5.07 -15.78
CA ARG A 168 -12.84 4.61 -14.49
C ARG A 168 -14.15 3.85 -14.56
N ALA A 169 -14.66 3.52 -15.74
CA ALA A 169 -15.99 2.96 -15.88
C ALA A 169 -16.14 2.08 -17.13
N LEU A 170 -17.17 1.23 -17.09
CA LEU A 170 -17.77 0.63 -18.27
C LEU A 170 -18.61 1.68 -19.02
N CYS A 171 -18.51 1.70 -20.35
CA CYS A 171 -19.43 2.50 -21.16
C CYS A 171 -20.85 1.91 -21.13
N ASP A 172 -21.85 2.73 -21.45
CA ASP A 172 -23.27 2.34 -21.44
C ASP A 172 -23.56 1.14 -22.36
N ASP A 173 -22.86 1.03 -23.50
CA ASP A 173 -23.05 -0.07 -24.44
C ASP A 173 -22.53 -1.40 -23.89
N CYS A 174 -21.36 -1.40 -23.25
CA CYS A 174 -20.84 -2.57 -22.53
C CYS A 174 -21.84 -2.99 -21.44
N ARG A 175 -22.31 -2.04 -20.61
CA ARG A 175 -23.29 -2.32 -19.54
C ARG A 175 -24.57 -2.95 -20.10
N ARG A 176 -25.15 -2.37 -21.16
CA ARG A 176 -26.35 -2.91 -21.80
C ARG A 176 -26.13 -4.32 -22.32
N THR A 177 -25.00 -4.56 -22.98
CA THR A 177 -24.66 -5.89 -23.53
C THR A 177 -24.49 -6.92 -22.42
N LEU A 178 -23.92 -6.55 -21.28
CA LEU A 178 -23.66 -7.45 -20.16
C LEU A 178 -24.90 -7.75 -19.31
N VAL A 179 -25.86 -6.83 -19.26
CA VAL A 179 -27.12 -7.02 -18.53
C VAL A 179 -28.16 -7.72 -19.42
N ASN A 180 -28.23 -7.37 -20.70
CA ASN A 180 -29.27 -7.86 -21.62
C ASN A 180 -28.79 -8.94 -22.60
N GLY A 181 -27.50 -9.29 -22.56
CA GLY A 181 -26.88 -10.26 -23.46
C GLY A 181 -27.03 -11.70 -23.00
N ARG A 182 -26.39 -12.62 -23.76
CA ARG A 182 -26.41 -14.07 -23.47
C ARG A 182 -25.67 -14.44 -22.19
N VAL A 183 -24.69 -13.63 -21.79
CA VAL A 183 -24.03 -13.71 -20.48
C VAL A 183 -24.80 -12.79 -19.54
N SER A 184 -25.72 -13.34 -18.75
CA SER A 184 -26.49 -12.56 -17.77
C SER A 184 -25.62 -12.33 -16.54
N LEU A 185 -24.82 -11.25 -16.54
CA LEU A 185 -24.10 -10.83 -15.34
C LEU A 185 -25.08 -10.25 -14.33
N LEU A 186 -24.92 -10.61 -13.06
CA LEU A 186 -25.66 -9.98 -11.98
C LEU A 186 -25.22 -8.51 -11.84
N PRO A 187 -26.15 -7.55 -11.65
CA PRO A 187 -25.81 -6.13 -11.47
C PRO A 187 -24.76 -5.89 -10.38
N GLN A 188 -24.79 -6.66 -9.29
CA GLN A 188 -23.82 -6.59 -8.19
C GLN A 188 -22.38 -6.89 -8.61
N HIS A 189 -22.16 -7.74 -9.63
CA HIS A 189 -20.83 -8.00 -10.17
C HIS A 189 -20.29 -6.77 -10.91
N LEU A 190 -21.14 -6.11 -11.69
CA LEU A 190 -20.80 -4.88 -12.39
C LEU A 190 -20.48 -3.75 -11.41
N ASP A 191 -21.32 -3.54 -10.40
CA ASP A 191 -21.09 -2.55 -9.35
C ASP A 191 -19.77 -2.80 -8.60
N SER A 192 -19.43 -4.08 -8.36
CA SER A 192 -18.19 -4.47 -7.69
C SER A 192 -16.95 -4.14 -8.52
N LEU A 193 -17.00 -4.43 -9.83
CA LEU A 193 -15.93 -4.09 -10.76
C LEU A 193 -15.79 -2.58 -10.96
N ASP A 194 -16.91 -1.85 -11.05
CA ASP A 194 -16.91 -0.40 -11.15
C ASP A 194 -16.19 0.26 -9.98
N ARG A 195 -16.43 -0.20 -8.74
CA ARG A 195 -15.71 0.31 -7.57
C ARG A 195 -14.21 0.08 -7.67
N MET A 196 -13.78 -1.04 -8.24
CA MET A 196 -12.36 -1.32 -8.47
C MET A 196 -11.76 -0.40 -9.55
N PHE A 197 -12.45 -0.22 -10.68
CA PHE A 197 -12.02 0.69 -11.74
C PHE A 197 -11.99 2.15 -11.27
N GLU A 198 -12.97 2.57 -10.48
CA GLU A 198 -13.04 3.91 -9.91
C GLU A 198 -11.86 4.19 -8.98
N GLU A 199 -11.56 3.27 -8.05
CA GLU A 199 -10.40 3.43 -7.17
C GLU A 199 -9.08 3.37 -7.94
N GLY A 200 -8.97 2.51 -8.96
CA GLY A 200 -7.82 2.49 -9.88
C GLY A 200 -7.58 3.85 -10.52
N GLY A 201 -8.65 4.45 -11.07
CA GLY A 201 -8.61 5.79 -11.63
C GLY A 201 -8.21 6.87 -10.62
N ARG A 202 -8.72 6.82 -9.38
CA ARG A 202 -8.36 7.77 -8.31
C ARG A 202 -6.89 7.69 -7.94
N LEU A 203 -6.30 6.48 -7.92
CA LEU A 203 -4.87 6.28 -7.66
C LEU A 203 -3.98 6.94 -8.72
N ILE A 204 -4.47 7.10 -9.95
CA ILE A 204 -3.74 7.82 -11.01
C ILE A 204 -3.75 9.34 -10.78
N GLU A 205 -4.88 9.91 -10.34
CA GLU A 205 -5.03 11.37 -10.15
C GLU A 205 -4.44 11.91 -8.84
N ARG A 206 -4.37 11.08 -7.78
CA ARG A 206 -3.96 11.50 -6.42
C ARG A 206 -2.50 12.00 -6.27
N VAL A 207 -1.66 11.96 -7.31
CA VAL A 207 -0.24 12.39 -7.24
C VAL A 207 -0.04 13.88 -7.60
N ARG A 208 -1.07 14.73 -7.53
CA ARG A 208 -0.89 16.20 -7.72
C ARG A 208 -0.05 16.87 -6.62
N THR A 209 0.29 16.18 -5.53
CA THR A 209 1.07 16.73 -4.40
C THR A 209 2.34 15.92 -4.10
N GLY A 210 3.16 15.59 -5.09
CA GLY A 210 4.60 15.28 -4.92
C GLY A 210 5.07 14.27 -3.84
N LYS A 211 4.18 13.54 -3.17
CA LYS A 211 4.47 12.53 -2.16
C LYS A 211 4.14 11.17 -2.75
N ASP A 212 5.16 10.34 -2.88
CA ASP A 212 5.09 8.96 -3.35
C ASP A 212 4.39 8.10 -2.28
N TYR A 213 3.17 7.63 -2.54
CA TYR A 213 2.34 6.92 -1.56
C TYR A 213 2.47 5.39 -1.65
N ASP A 214 3.29 4.85 -2.57
CA ASP A 214 3.71 3.44 -2.56
C ASP A 214 4.95 3.23 -1.66
N ALA A 215 5.68 4.31 -1.36
CA ALA A 215 6.68 4.36 -0.30
C ALA A 215 6.02 4.23 1.08
N LEU A 216 6.67 3.49 1.99
CA LEU A 216 6.25 3.46 3.38
C LEU A 216 6.20 4.90 3.94
N PRO A 217 5.18 5.26 4.75
CA PRO A 217 5.07 6.60 5.30
C PRO A 217 6.36 6.96 6.03
N LYS A 218 6.89 8.16 5.77
CA LYS A 218 8.12 8.61 6.41
C LYS A 218 7.82 9.10 7.83
N ILE A 219 8.45 8.48 8.82
CA ILE A 219 8.27 8.82 10.23
C ILE A 219 9.55 9.43 10.79
N PHE A 220 9.42 10.63 11.32
CA PHE A 220 10.42 11.24 12.18
C PHE A 220 10.30 10.67 13.59
N ILE A 221 11.41 10.27 14.21
CA ILE A 221 11.44 9.88 15.62
C ILE A 221 12.33 10.86 16.40
N GLY A 222 11.71 11.68 17.24
CA GLY A 222 12.39 12.60 18.16
C GLY A 222 12.54 12.01 19.56
N SER A 223 13.69 12.21 20.19
CA SER A 223 13.94 11.81 21.58
C SER A 223 15.00 12.68 22.23
N SER A 224 15.02 12.69 23.56
CA SER A 224 16.19 13.13 24.32
C SER A 224 17.34 12.13 24.19
N THR A 225 18.49 12.48 24.74
CA THR A 225 19.65 11.58 24.86
C THR A 225 19.30 10.36 25.74
N GLU A 226 18.55 10.59 26.81
CA GLU A 226 18.07 9.58 27.75
C GLU A 226 17.05 8.62 27.12
N GLY A 227 16.22 9.14 26.21
CA GLY A 227 15.22 8.36 25.45
C GLY A 227 15.77 7.64 24.21
N LEU A 228 17.05 7.82 23.86
CA LEU A 228 17.62 7.35 22.59
C LEU A 228 17.52 5.82 22.40
N SER A 229 17.70 5.05 23.46
CA SER A 229 17.60 3.57 23.40
C SER A 229 16.18 3.12 23.02
N ILE A 230 15.16 3.80 23.53
CA ILE A 230 13.75 3.55 23.22
C ILE A 230 13.46 3.97 21.78
N ALA A 231 14.00 5.11 21.36
CA ALA A 231 13.82 5.64 20.01
C ALA A 231 14.43 4.71 18.93
N LYS A 232 15.61 4.13 19.19
CA LYS A 232 16.24 3.12 18.34
C LYS A 232 15.42 1.82 18.27
N ALA A 233 15.00 1.30 19.40
CA ALA A 233 14.17 0.09 19.45
C ALA A 233 12.81 0.29 18.75
N LEU A 234 12.25 1.50 18.82
CA LEU A 234 11.04 1.88 18.10
C LEU A 234 11.29 1.89 16.59
N ASN A 235 12.38 2.51 16.14
CA ASN A 235 12.77 2.57 14.73
C ASN A 235 12.94 1.16 14.14
N GLU A 236 13.65 0.28 14.83
CA GLU A 236 13.78 -1.14 14.45
C GLU A 236 12.41 -1.80 14.35
N SER A 237 11.57 -1.66 15.38
CA SER A 237 10.24 -2.28 15.42
C SER A 237 9.31 -1.79 14.29
N LEU A 238 9.38 -0.50 13.94
CA LEU A 238 8.58 0.10 12.86
C LEU A 238 9.08 -0.29 11.46
N ARG A 239 10.40 -0.46 11.30
CA ARG A 239 11.03 -0.92 10.06
C ARG A 239 10.79 -2.41 9.82
N ASP A 240 10.99 -3.26 10.82
CA ASP A 240 10.81 -4.73 10.75
C ASP A 240 9.38 -5.13 10.41
N SER A 241 8.42 -4.33 10.86
CA SER A 241 7.00 -4.58 10.62
C SER A 241 6.50 -3.98 9.29
N GLU A 242 7.39 -3.39 8.50
CA GLU A 242 7.11 -2.68 7.24
C GLU A 242 5.96 -1.68 7.40
N ILE A 243 5.84 -1.07 8.59
CA ILE A 243 4.78 -0.09 8.88
C ILE A 243 5.15 1.26 8.26
N ALA A 244 6.42 1.62 8.31
CA ALA A 244 6.91 2.94 7.98
C ALA A 244 8.42 2.96 7.65
N ALA A 245 8.82 3.88 6.80
CA ALA A 245 10.22 4.28 6.70
C ALA A 245 10.48 5.27 7.84
N SER A 246 11.01 4.79 8.96
CA SER A 246 11.28 5.64 10.12
C SER A 246 12.77 5.98 10.25
N GLU A 247 13.06 7.15 10.82
CA GLU A 247 14.42 7.62 11.09
C GLU A 247 14.46 8.25 12.48
N VAL A 248 15.48 7.89 13.28
CA VAL A 248 15.72 8.53 14.57
C VAL A 248 16.56 9.77 14.36
N TRP A 249 16.05 10.90 14.87
CA TRP A 249 16.66 12.21 14.72
C TRP A 249 17.88 12.38 15.62
N ASN A 250 18.98 11.69 15.33
CA ASN A 250 20.23 11.82 16.11
C ASN A 250 21.46 11.12 15.47
N GLU A 251 21.50 10.94 14.14
CA GLU A 251 22.75 10.60 13.44
C GLU A 251 23.68 11.82 13.24
N GLY A 252 24.12 12.43 14.34
CA GLY A 252 25.46 13.04 14.50
C GLY A 252 26.02 14.03 13.45
N THR A 253 25.27 14.53 12.47
CA THR A 253 25.81 15.33 11.35
C THR A 253 25.45 16.82 11.42
N VAL A 254 24.75 17.25 12.47
CA VAL A 254 24.36 18.65 12.64
C VAL A 254 24.79 19.19 14.00
N PHE A 255 26.00 18.84 14.45
CA PHE A 255 26.74 19.60 15.47
C PHE A 255 27.84 20.45 14.80
N GLY A 256 27.49 21.14 13.72
CA GLY A 256 28.25 22.29 13.24
C GLY A 256 27.77 23.53 13.99
N LEU A 257 28.70 24.28 14.60
CA LEU A 257 28.44 25.62 15.11
C LEU A 257 27.69 26.42 14.03
N GLY A 258 26.40 26.69 14.26
CA GLY A 258 25.56 27.48 13.37
C GLY A 258 24.50 26.73 12.54
N THR A 259 24.39 25.39 12.60
CA THR A 259 23.39 24.64 11.78
C THR A 259 22.53 23.61 12.52
N ALA A 260 22.64 23.45 13.85
CA ALA A 260 21.60 22.79 14.67
C ALA A 260 20.38 23.71 14.84
N THR A 261 19.92 24.30 13.74
CA THR A 261 18.99 25.42 13.76
C THR A 261 17.56 24.91 13.66
N LEU A 262 16.64 25.72 14.20
CA LEU A 262 15.20 25.64 13.94
C LEU A 262 14.92 25.40 12.44
N GLU A 263 15.74 25.95 11.53
CA GLU A 263 15.67 25.74 10.09
C GLU A 263 15.87 24.28 9.64
N ALA A 264 16.78 23.53 10.28
CA ALA A 264 16.99 22.12 9.96
C ALA A 264 15.77 21.30 10.36
N LEU A 265 15.17 21.65 11.50
CA LEU A 265 13.93 21.05 11.98
C LEU A 265 12.75 21.43 11.09
N GLU A 266 12.63 22.70 10.67
CA GLU A 266 11.63 23.16 9.69
C GLU A 266 11.72 22.41 8.36
N LYS A 267 12.94 22.21 7.83
CA LYS A 267 13.18 21.40 6.63
C LYS A 267 12.81 19.94 6.86
N ALA A 268 13.18 19.37 8.01
CA ALA A 268 12.83 18.00 8.37
C ALA A 268 11.31 17.81 8.37
N VAL A 269 10.54 18.72 8.98
CA VAL A 269 9.06 18.57 9.05
C VAL A 269 8.40 18.53 7.65
N LEU A 270 9.03 19.08 6.62
CA LEU A 270 8.54 18.99 5.23
C LEU A 270 8.76 17.61 4.60
N GLN A 271 9.75 16.85 5.07
CA GLN A 271 10.19 15.58 4.49
C GLN A 271 9.45 14.37 5.07
N TYR A 272 8.86 14.49 6.26
CA TYR A 272 8.16 13.40 6.94
C TYR A 272 6.62 13.51 6.79
N ASP A 273 5.95 12.38 6.93
CA ASP A 273 4.49 12.26 6.89
C ASP A 273 3.85 12.23 8.28
N PHE A 274 4.64 11.79 9.27
CA PHE A 274 4.30 11.69 10.67
C PHE A 274 5.53 12.00 11.55
N GLY A 275 5.27 12.42 12.78
CA GLY A 275 6.28 12.52 13.85
C GLY A 275 5.90 11.67 15.05
N VAL A 276 6.86 10.95 15.62
CA VAL A 276 6.73 10.21 16.88
C VAL A 276 7.77 10.74 17.86
N PHE A 277 7.32 11.13 19.05
CA PHE A 277 8.18 11.77 20.05
C PHE A 277 8.24 10.90 21.31
N VAL A 278 9.44 10.46 21.66
CA VAL A 278 9.67 9.65 22.85
C VAL A 278 9.81 10.58 24.05
N PHE A 279 8.81 10.53 24.92
CA PHE A 279 8.77 11.27 26.17
C PHE A 279 9.25 10.34 27.29
N THR A 280 10.46 10.62 27.79
CA THR A 280 11.01 10.04 29.01
C THR A 280 11.00 11.09 30.12
N PRO A 281 10.97 10.69 31.42
CA PRO A 281 10.87 11.62 32.54
C PRO A 281 12.22 12.30 32.80
N ASP A 282 12.79 13.02 31.84
CA ASP A 282 14.21 13.44 31.91
C ASP A 282 14.43 14.60 32.87
N ASP A 283 13.47 15.54 32.92
CA ASP A 283 13.60 16.77 33.70
C ASP A 283 12.61 16.82 34.88
N GLU A 284 12.95 17.62 35.88
CA GLU A 284 12.10 17.95 37.04
C GLU A 284 11.62 19.40 36.94
N LEU A 285 10.31 19.60 36.88
CA LEU A 285 9.69 20.91 36.89
C LEU A 285 9.01 21.17 38.24
N ARG A 286 9.35 22.30 38.88
CA ARG A 286 8.70 22.75 40.11
C ARG A 286 7.67 23.83 39.80
N VAL A 287 6.38 23.49 39.92
CA VAL A 287 5.27 24.41 39.66
C VAL A 287 4.38 24.51 40.90
N ARG A 288 4.18 25.73 41.41
CA ARG A 288 3.30 26.00 42.57
C ARG A 288 3.60 25.08 43.76
N GLY A 289 4.89 24.87 44.06
CA GLY A 289 5.35 24.03 45.17
C GLY A 289 5.28 22.51 44.94
N LYS A 290 4.81 22.04 43.77
CA LYS A 290 4.80 20.61 43.40
C LYS A 290 5.92 20.30 42.41
N SER A 291 6.70 19.27 42.71
CA SER A 291 7.68 18.69 41.80
C SER A 291 7.01 17.68 40.87
N LYS A 292 7.29 17.76 39.57
CA LYS A 292 6.75 16.88 38.54
C LYS A 292 7.87 16.46 37.59
N ARG A 293 7.81 15.24 37.07
CA ARG A 293 8.69 14.77 36.00
C ARG A 293 8.08 15.09 34.64
N VAL A 294 8.87 15.67 33.77
CA VAL A 294 8.45 16.13 32.43
C VAL A 294 9.43 15.62 31.37
N ALA A 295 8.98 15.60 30.12
CA ALA A 295 9.86 15.39 28.98
C ALA A 295 10.76 16.60 28.78
N ARG A 296 11.93 16.39 28.17
CA ARG A 296 12.89 17.44 27.83
C ARG A 296 12.25 18.52 26.96
N ASP A 297 12.45 19.79 27.31
CA ASP A 297 11.83 20.94 26.64
C ASP A 297 12.02 20.95 25.12
N ASN A 298 13.20 20.56 24.63
CA ASN A 298 13.49 20.49 23.19
C ASN A 298 12.59 19.48 22.46
N VAL A 299 12.31 18.33 23.07
CA VAL A 299 11.44 17.30 22.47
C VAL A 299 10.00 17.79 22.42
N ILE A 300 9.57 18.59 23.42
CA ILE A 300 8.27 19.26 23.43
C ILE A 300 8.20 20.32 22.31
N LEU A 301 9.26 21.09 22.09
CA LEU A 301 9.37 22.07 20.99
C LEU A 301 9.27 21.38 19.62
N GLU A 302 10.02 20.31 19.40
CA GLU A 302 9.98 19.53 18.16
C GLU A 302 8.57 18.97 17.89
N LEU A 303 7.93 18.41 18.92
CA LEU A 303 6.52 17.99 18.84
C LEU A 303 5.62 19.16 18.42
N GLY A 304 5.80 20.34 19.03
CA GLY A 304 5.06 21.55 18.69
C GLY A 304 5.18 21.94 17.21
N LEU A 305 6.38 21.88 16.65
CA LEU A 305 6.62 22.16 15.23
C LEU A 305 5.93 21.14 14.31
N PHE A 306 5.98 19.86 14.65
CA PHE A 306 5.28 18.82 13.90
C PHE A 306 3.76 18.95 13.99
N ILE A 307 3.20 19.34 15.15
CA ILE A 307 1.78 19.64 15.27
C ILE A 307 1.40 20.84 14.41
N GLY A 308 2.19 21.92 14.46
CA GLY A 308 1.93 23.13 13.69
C GLY A 308 1.88 22.85 12.19
N LYS A 309 2.74 21.96 11.69
CA LYS A 309 2.83 21.64 10.26
C LYS A 309 1.94 20.48 9.81
N LEU A 310 1.91 19.37 10.54
CA LEU A 310 1.25 18.12 10.14
C LEU A 310 -0.10 17.90 10.86
N THR A 311 -0.46 18.76 11.80
CA THR A 311 -1.59 18.65 12.74
C THR A 311 -1.41 17.57 13.80
N ARG A 312 -2.15 17.69 14.91
CA ARG A 312 -2.19 16.71 16.02
C ARG A 312 -2.59 15.28 15.62
N ARG A 313 -3.11 15.06 14.41
CA ARG A 313 -3.47 13.73 13.90
C ARG A 313 -2.28 12.96 13.32
N ARG A 314 -1.15 13.65 13.10
CA ARG A 314 0.06 13.09 12.49
C ARG A 314 1.30 13.24 13.37
N ALA A 315 1.12 13.71 14.61
CA ALA A 315 2.16 13.80 15.61
C ALA A 315 1.74 12.97 16.83
N PHE A 316 2.60 12.04 17.25
CA PHE A 316 2.30 11.04 18.26
C PHE A 316 3.32 11.11 19.40
N ILE A 317 2.89 10.81 20.62
CA ILE A 317 3.77 10.74 21.80
C ILE A 317 3.89 9.28 22.22
N ILE A 318 5.10 8.80 22.48
CA ILE A 318 5.34 7.56 23.20
C ILE A 318 5.82 7.88 24.61
N ARG A 319 5.23 7.26 25.63
CA ARG A 319 5.62 7.45 27.03
C ARG A 319 5.60 6.13 27.82
N PRO A 320 6.36 6.01 28.92
CA PRO A 320 6.32 4.83 29.77
C PRO A 320 4.95 4.69 30.45
N PHE A 321 4.45 3.46 30.50
CA PHE A 321 3.30 3.05 31.31
C PHE A 321 3.67 3.16 32.79
N LYS A 322 2.74 3.63 33.64
CA LYS A 322 2.88 3.78 35.10
C LYS A 322 3.93 4.76 35.63
N LYS A 323 4.94 5.18 34.85
CA LYS A 323 5.83 6.29 35.24
C LYS A 323 5.15 7.61 34.89
N THR A 324 4.86 8.42 35.92
CA THR A 324 4.11 9.67 35.75
C THR A 324 4.97 10.72 35.04
N ILE A 325 4.76 10.88 33.73
CA ILE A 325 5.20 12.06 32.98
C ILE A 325 4.01 13.00 32.90
N GLU A 326 4.17 14.20 33.45
CA GLU A 326 3.17 15.24 33.31
C GLU A 326 3.23 15.82 31.90
N LEU A 327 2.10 15.81 31.19
CA LEU A 327 1.95 16.49 29.91
C LEU A 327 1.33 17.88 30.13
N PRO A 328 1.77 18.92 29.39
CA PRO A 328 1.03 20.18 29.31
C PRO A 328 -0.44 19.93 28.94
N SER A 329 -1.36 20.69 29.54
CA SER A 329 -2.80 20.51 29.33
C SER A 329 -3.22 20.62 27.87
N ASP A 330 -2.53 21.45 27.10
CA ASP A 330 -2.78 21.63 25.65
C ASP A 330 -2.43 20.38 24.83
N LEU A 331 -1.59 19.48 25.38
CA LEU A 331 -1.22 18.21 24.73
C LEU A 331 -2.17 17.04 25.06
N LEU A 332 -3.17 17.24 25.94
CA LEU A 332 -4.12 16.17 26.30
C LEU A 332 -4.99 15.66 25.13
N GLY A 333 -5.06 16.42 24.04
CA GLY A 333 -5.75 16.03 22.79
C GLY A 333 -4.87 15.32 21.75
N ILE A 334 -3.60 15.03 22.08
CA ILE A 334 -2.65 14.37 21.19
C ILE A 334 -2.72 12.87 21.37
N THR A 335 -2.50 12.12 20.29
CA THR A 335 -2.46 10.67 20.36
C THR A 335 -1.21 10.22 21.11
N THR A 336 -1.41 9.60 22.27
CA THR A 336 -0.36 9.02 23.11
C THR A 336 -0.40 7.50 23.00
N ALA A 337 0.77 6.88 22.90
CA ALA A 337 0.98 5.45 23.02
C ALA A 337 1.90 5.15 24.21
N GLU A 338 1.72 3.98 24.82
CA GLU A 338 2.43 3.62 26.04
C GLU A 338 3.24 2.34 25.85
N TYR A 339 4.41 2.29 26.48
CA TYR A 339 5.28 1.10 26.53
C TYR A 339 5.54 0.70 27.98
N ASP A 340 5.74 -0.57 28.25
CA ASP A 340 6.04 -1.05 29.60
C ASP A 340 7.54 -0.85 29.93
N PRO A 341 7.91 0.07 30.84
CA PRO A 341 9.31 0.34 31.16
C PRO A 341 9.97 -0.79 31.98
N ASP A 342 9.18 -1.72 32.52
CA ASP A 342 9.69 -2.81 33.38
C ASP A 342 10.04 -4.07 32.55
N VAL A 343 9.70 -4.09 31.26
CA VAL A 343 10.06 -5.17 30.32
C VAL A 343 11.46 -4.94 29.75
N THR A 344 12.41 -5.82 30.06
CA THR A 344 13.81 -5.71 29.63
C THR A 344 14.00 -5.70 28.11
N ASN A 345 13.17 -6.45 27.37
CA ASN A 345 13.22 -6.47 25.92
C ASN A 345 12.37 -5.30 25.35
N LEU A 346 13.04 -4.24 24.92
CA LEU A 346 12.39 -3.02 24.41
C LEU A 346 11.50 -3.29 23.20
N THR A 347 11.88 -4.19 22.30
CA THR A 347 11.05 -4.59 21.16
C THR A 347 9.71 -5.16 21.63
N VAL A 348 9.73 -6.00 22.67
CA VAL A 348 8.50 -6.55 23.27
C VAL A 348 7.71 -5.45 23.99
N ALA A 349 8.38 -4.58 24.74
CA ALA A 349 7.77 -3.47 25.45
C ALA A 349 7.04 -2.49 24.52
N LEU A 350 7.58 -2.27 23.32
CA LEU A 350 7.09 -1.31 22.32
C LEU A 350 6.04 -1.88 21.37
N LYS A 351 5.80 -3.20 21.35
CA LYS A 351 4.80 -3.83 20.47
C LYS A 351 3.41 -3.18 20.57
N PRO A 352 2.85 -2.92 21.77
CA PRO A 352 1.55 -2.26 21.89
C PRO A 352 1.56 -0.85 21.30
N ALA A 353 2.62 -0.09 21.55
CA ALA A 353 2.77 1.27 21.02
C ALA A 353 2.87 1.28 19.48
N CYS A 354 3.67 0.39 18.89
CA CYS A 354 3.79 0.24 17.44
C CYS A 354 2.43 -0.11 16.79
N LYS A 355 1.65 -1.01 17.41
CA LYS A 355 0.30 -1.35 16.95
C LYS A 355 -0.63 -0.14 16.97
N GLN A 356 -0.60 0.67 18.02
CA GLN A 356 -1.43 1.89 18.11
C GLN A 356 -1.03 2.92 17.06
N ILE A 357 0.28 3.14 16.87
CA ILE A 357 0.82 4.04 15.85
C ILE A 357 0.38 3.60 14.45
N ARG A 358 0.44 2.30 14.15
CA ARG A 358 -0.06 1.75 12.88
C ARG A 358 -1.52 2.10 12.64
N ILE A 359 -2.39 1.81 13.61
CA ILE A 359 -3.83 2.11 13.51
C ILE A 359 -4.05 3.62 13.33
N ALA A 360 -3.28 4.47 14.01
CA ALA A 360 -3.38 5.92 13.88
C ALA A 360 -2.95 6.41 12.49
N ILE A 361 -1.87 5.86 11.93
CA ILE A 361 -1.41 6.11 10.56
C ILE A 361 -2.48 5.71 9.55
N ASP A 362 -3.04 4.50 9.68
CA ASP A 362 -4.09 3.98 8.80
C ASP A 362 -5.33 4.88 8.82
N ARG A 363 -5.73 5.38 10.00
CA ARG A 363 -6.85 6.32 10.16
C ARG A 363 -6.54 7.72 9.60
N ALA A 364 -5.36 8.26 9.87
CA ALA A 364 -4.95 9.56 9.34
C ALA A 364 -4.88 9.56 7.82
N ASN A 365 -4.49 8.43 7.22
CA ASN A 365 -4.49 8.22 5.79
C ASN A 365 -5.87 7.86 5.21
N SER A 366 -6.83 7.40 6.02
CA SER A 366 -8.21 7.17 5.59
C SER A 366 -9.08 8.44 5.63
N LEU A 367 -8.79 9.39 6.53
CA LEU A 367 -9.52 10.66 6.62
C LEU A 367 -9.17 11.68 5.53
N LEU A 368 -8.03 11.52 4.85
CA LEU A 368 -7.75 12.23 3.59
C LEU A 368 -8.59 11.70 2.40
N ARG A 369 -9.37 10.62 2.61
CA ARG A 369 -10.19 9.95 1.58
C ARG A 369 -11.67 10.38 1.60
N ARG A 370 -12.05 11.31 2.49
CA ARG A 370 -13.33 12.03 2.49
C ARG A 370 -13.04 13.48 2.12
#